data_AF-A0A814U0P6-F1
#
_entry.id   AF-A0A814U0P6-F1
#
_cell.length_a   1.000
_cell.length_b   1.000
_cell.length_c   1.000
_cell.angle_alpha   90.00
_cell.angle_beta   90.00
_cell.angle_gamma   90.00
#
_symmetry.space_group_name_H-M   'P 1'
#
loop_
_entity.id
_entity.type
_entity.pdbx_description
1 polymer ?
#
loop_
_entity_poly.entity_id
_entity_poly.type
_entity_poly.pdbx_seq_one_letter_code
_entity_poly.pdbx_strand_id
1 'polypeptide(L)'
;MIDFSSDNWFTLATNQMRMVAIGKSILCLFNQNLNIIRQKSFQQQGIKDICWSETLDRFIFISAKEIFTLDEETMVLNPYNIYFNTDSAWERVTCSESTLFLSTFGQNPFIAEFNFYPSIHFQRRYQSEIISHENEMINDIKYSDNNLGIIIENGLTNQSHLEVRSMKSFECIWMIVLGQGWGYRCSLFNHRYWIAVDRYNHRCIYILNDGTLIKTENYSSKPFNVVSWGKHQLVIRTMQTLNIHECE
;
A
#
# COMPACT_ATOMS: atom_id res chain seq x y z
N MET A 1 -14.90 -11.28 -16.56
CA MET A 1 -14.48 -11.37 -15.15
C MET A 1 -13.11 -12.03 -15.17
N ILE A 2 -12.05 -11.33 -14.76
CA ILE A 2 -10.72 -11.92 -14.68
C ILE A 2 -10.67 -12.71 -13.37
N ASP A 3 -10.48 -14.02 -13.46
CA ASP A 3 -10.38 -14.89 -12.29
C ASP A 3 -9.00 -14.72 -11.64
N PHE A 4 -8.97 -14.14 -10.44
CA PHE A 4 -7.75 -13.97 -9.65
C PHE A 4 -7.58 -15.04 -8.55
N SER A 5 -8.32 -16.16 -8.62
CA SER A 5 -8.40 -17.09 -7.50
C SER A 5 -7.07 -17.83 -7.16
N SER A 6 -6.86 -17.96 -5.83
CA SER A 6 -5.82 -18.69 -5.06
C SER A 6 -4.46 -18.00 -4.76
N ASP A 7 -4.24 -17.85 -3.44
CA ASP A 7 -3.08 -17.42 -2.63
C ASP A 7 -2.81 -15.95 -2.28
N ASN A 8 -2.23 -15.77 -1.08
CA ASN A 8 -2.47 -14.70 -0.09
C ASN A 8 -1.83 -13.32 -0.35
N TRP A 9 -1.25 -13.07 -1.53
CA TRP A 9 -0.38 -11.90 -1.74
C TRP A 9 -0.81 -11.14 -2.99
N PHE A 10 -1.88 -10.37 -2.84
CA PHE A 10 -2.50 -9.59 -3.90
C PHE A 10 -2.28 -8.11 -3.64
N THR A 11 -1.41 -7.51 -4.45
CA THR A 11 -1.16 -6.07 -4.43
C THR A 11 -1.41 -5.47 -5.80
N LEU A 12 -1.67 -4.17 -5.80
CA LEU A 12 -1.88 -3.36 -6.97
C LEU A 12 -1.46 -1.93 -6.66
N ALA A 13 -1.09 -1.21 -7.69
CA ALA A 13 -0.82 0.22 -7.61
C ALA A 13 -1.36 0.88 -8.86
N THR A 14 -1.67 2.16 -8.73
CA THR A 14 -2.14 3.01 -9.81
C THR A 14 -1.16 4.15 -9.99
N ASN A 15 -1.01 4.56 -11.23
CA ASN A 15 -0.78 5.96 -11.54
C ASN A 15 -2.10 6.54 -12.08
N GLN A 16 -2.14 7.84 -12.37
CA GLN A 16 -3.39 8.46 -12.83
C GLN A 16 -3.96 7.81 -14.11
N MET A 17 -3.13 7.16 -14.93
CA MET A 17 -3.50 6.64 -16.26
C MET A 17 -3.57 5.10 -16.36
N ARG A 18 -2.81 4.40 -15.52
CA ARG A 18 -2.55 2.97 -15.61
C ARG A 18 -2.60 2.35 -14.22
N MET A 19 -2.98 1.08 -14.19
CA MET A 19 -2.96 0.28 -12.98
C MET A 19 -2.17 -0.98 -13.23
N VAL A 20 -1.32 -1.34 -12.28
CA VAL A 20 -0.64 -2.63 -12.26
C VAL A 20 -1.25 -3.48 -11.18
N ALA A 21 -1.58 -4.73 -11.50
CA ALA A 21 -2.05 -5.71 -10.53
C ALA A 21 -1.36 -7.06 -10.72
N ILE A 22 -0.92 -7.67 -9.62
CA ILE A 22 -0.32 -9.01 -9.61
C ILE A 22 -1.39 -10.04 -9.27
N GLY A 23 -1.77 -10.89 -10.22
CA GLY A 23 -2.49 -12.14 -9.95
C GLY A 23 -1.55 -13.28 -9.54
N LYS A 24 -2.10 -14.48 -9.32
CA LYS A 24 -1.35 -15.68 -8.90
C LYS A 24 -0.13 -15.98 -9.76
N SER A 25 -0.31 -15.95 -11.07
CA SER A 25 0.71 -16.32 -12.06
C SER A 25 0.78 -15.32 -13.21
N ILE A 26 0.21 -14.13 -13.02
CA ILE A 26 0.08 -13.13 -14.09
C ILE A 26 0.29 -11.73 -13.54
N LEU A 27 1.08 -10.95 -14.25
CA LEU A 27 1.20 -9.51 -14.05
C LEU A 27 0.39 -8.82 -15.14
N CYS A 28 -0.57 -7.98 -14.74
CA CYS A 28 -1.44 -7.26 -15.65
C CYS A 28 -1.24 -5.75 -15.53
N LEU A 29 -1.21 -5.08 -16.68
CA LEU A 29 -1.23 -3.63 -16.82
C LEU A 29 -2.55 -3.21 -17.48
N PHE A 30 -3.30 -2.34 -16.81
CA PHE A 30 -4.61 -1.86 -17.23
C PHE A 30 -4.55 -0.38 -17.62
N ASN A 31 -5.39 0.04 -18.58
CA ASN A 31 -5.71 1.46 -18.80
C ASN A 31 -6.90 1.89 -17.94
N GLN A 32 -7.18 3.20 -17.86
CA GLN A 32 -8.31 3.77 -17.11
C GLN A 32 -9.68 3.13 -17.42
N ASN A 33 -9.85 2.52 -18.60
CA ASN A 33 -11.07 1.82 -19.00
C ASN A 33 -11.09 0.35 -18.57
N LEU A 34 -10.19 -0.07 -17.67
CA LEU A 34 -9.97 -1.45 -17.23
C LEU A 34 -9.61 -2.46 -18.33
N ASN A 35 -9.20 -2.00 -19.51
CA ASN A 35 -8.73 -2.92 -20.52
C ASN A 35 -7.29 -3.32 -20.18
N ILE A 36 -7.03 -4.63 -20.24
CA ILE A 36 -5.66 -5.15 -20.15
C ILE A 36 -4.91 -4.66 -21.38
N ILE A 37 -3.92 -3.79 -21.16
CA ILE A 37 -3.02 -3.31 -22.22
C ILE A 37 -1.94 -4.36 -22.46
N ARG A 38 -1.41 -4.93 -21.36
CA ARG A 38 -0.36 -5.94 -21.38
C ARG A 38 -0.56 -6.92 -20.24
N GLN A 39 -0.18 -8.17 -20.50
CA GLN A 39 -0.12 -9.20 -19.48
C GLN A 39 1.07 -10.12 -19.73
N LYS A 40 1.66 -10.65 -18.67
CA LYS A 40 2.78 -11.58 -18.77
C LYS A 40 2.66 -12.64 -17.68
N SER A 41 3.00 -13.89 -18.03
CA SER A 41 3.18 -14.94 -17.05
C SER A 41 4.23 -14.48 -16.03
N PHE A 42 3.86 -14.54 -14.76
CA PHE A 42 4.63 -13.98 -13.67
C PHE A 42 4.75 -15.03 -12.59
N GLN A 43 5.95 -15.58 -12.40
CA GLN A 43 6.21 -16.39 -11.22
C GLN A 43 6.37 -15.43 -10.05
N GLN A 44 5.49 -15.54 -9.07
CA GLN A 44 5.47 -14.63 -7.93
C GLN A 44 6.80 -14.72 -7.18
N GLN A 45 7.66 -13.71 -7.34
CA GLN A 45 8.98 -13.63 -6.71
C GLN A 45 8.89 -13.20 -5.23
N GLY A 46 7.84 -13.65 -4.52
CA GLY A 46 7.55 -13.18 -3.16
C GLY A 46 7.29 -11.68 -3.07
N ILE A 47 6.70 -11.08 -4.11
CA ILE A 47 6.33 -9.66 -4.11
C ILE A 47 5.33 -9.39 -2.97
N LYS A 48 5.65 -8.37 -2.18
CA LYS A 48 4.91 -7.97 -0.98
C LYS A 48 3.97 -6.82 -1.25
N ASP A 49 4.45 -5.80 -1.96
CA ASP A 49 3.68 -4.58 -2.21
C ASP A 49 4.20 -3.81 -3.45
N ILE A 50 3.39 -2.86 -3.94
CA ILE A 50 3.69 -2.02 -5.10
C ILE A 50 3.32 -0.57 -4.79
N CYS A 51 4.11 0.38 -5.25
CA CYS A 51 3.71 1.79 -5.35
C CYS A 51 4.10 2.40 -6.70
N TRP A 52 3.60 3.60 -6.99
CA TRP A 52 3.98 4.39 -8.15
C TRP A 52 4.87 5.55 -7.71
N SER A 53 6.00 5.75 -8.38
CA SER A 53 6.86 6.92 -8.21
C SER A 53 6.72 7.85 -9.40
N GLU A 54 6.23 9.06 -9.16
CA GLU A 54 6.17 10.12 -10.19
C GLU A 54 7.57 10.53 -10.65
N THR A 55 8.53 10.61 -9.73
CA THR A 55 9.91 11.03 -10.04
C THR A 55 10.67 10.03 -10.88
N LEU A 56 10.49 8.73 -10.63
CA LEU A 56 11.08 7.70 -11.48
C LEU A 56 10.24 7.41 -12.73
N ASP A 57 8.98 7.86 -12.76
CA ASP A 57 7.96 7.47 -13.75
C ASP A 57 7.85 5.95 -13.87
N ARG A 58 7.87 5.24 -12.73
CA ARG A 58 7.88 3.78 -12.69
C ARG A 58 7.09 3.24 -11.50
N PHE A 59 6.47 2.08 -11.73
CA PHE A 59 5.97 1.24 -10.64
C PHE A 59 7.15 0.60 -9.92
N ILE A 60 7.18 0.72 -8.59
CA ILE A 60 8.16 0.14 -7.69
C ILE A 60 7.53 -1.06 -7.00
N PHE A 61 8.20 -2.20 -7.06
CA PHE A 61 7.80 -3.45 -6.44
C PHE A 61 8.78 -3.76 -5.33
N ILE A 62 8.29 -4.33 -4.24
CA ILE A 62 9.16 -4.83 -3.17
C ILE A 62 8.94 -6.32 -2.94
N SER A 63 10.02 -7.05 -2.71
CA SER A 63 10.02 -8.37 -2.08
C SER A 63 10.54 -8.24 -0.64
N ALA A 64 10.71 -9.36 0.06
CA ALA A 64 11.28 -9.35 1.40
C ALA A 64 12.67 -8.68 1.49
N LYS A 65 13.47 -8.72 0.42
CA LYS A 65 14.86 -8.23 0.43
C LYS A 65 15.23 -7.32 -0.72
N GLU A 66 14.42 -7.28 -1.76
CA GLU A 66 14.76 -6.61 -3.01
C GLU A 66 13.70 -5.59 -3.38
N ILE A 67 14.13 -4.60 -4.16
CA ILE A 67 13.28 -3.60 -4.77
C ILE A 67 13.44 -3.76 -6.27
N PHE A 68 12.36 -3.61 -7.01
CA PHE A 68 12.36 -3.68 -8.46
C PHE A 68 11.59 -2.50 -9.04
N THR A 69 11.95 -2.12 -10.26
CA THR A 69 11.12 -1.24 -11.10
C THR A 69 10.54 -2.04 -12.26
N LEU A 70 9.31 -1.73 -12.63
CA LEU A 70 8.67 -2.33 -13.80
C LEU A 70 8.96 -1.53 -15.06
N ASP A 71 9.55 -2.17 -16.06
CA ASP A 71 9.45 -1.72 -17.44
C ASP A 71 8.08 -2.12 -17.99
N GLU A 72 7.21 -1.13 -18.21
CA GLU A 72 5.84 -1.35 -18.68
C GLU A 72 5.76 -1.83 -20.12
N GLU A 73 6.78 -1.60 -20.96
CA GLU A 73 6.77 -2.06 -22.36
C GLU A 73 7.07 -3.55 -22.43
N THR A 74 8.11 -3.99 -21.72
CA THR A 74 8.58 -5.38 -21.71
C THR A 74 7.94 -6.24 -20.62
N MET A 75 7.25 -5.60 -19.68
CA MET A 75 6.70 -6.22 -18.46
C MET A 75 7.80 -6.97 -17.68
N VAL A 76 9.00 -6.42 -17.63
CA VAL A 76 10.15 -6.99 -16.90
C VAL A 76 10.36 -6.22 -15.60
N LEU A 77 10.56 -6.95 -14.50
CA LEU A 77 11.02 -6.37 -13.24
C LEU A 77 12.54 -6.28 -13.28
N ASN A 78 13.05 -5.05 -13.23
CA ASN A 78 14.47 -4.77 -13.16
C ASN A 78 14.86 -4.54 -11.70
N PRO A 79 15.86 -5.27 -11.16
CA PRO A 79 16.35 -5.04 -9.81
C PRO A 79 16.79 -3.58 -9.64
N TYR A 80 16.37 -2.98 -8.54
CA TYR A 80 16.72 -1.65 -8.15
C TYR A 80 17.58 -1.73 -6.89
N ASN A 81 18.89 -1.57 -7.05
CA ASN A 81 19.83 -1.76 -5.96
C ASN A 81 19.69 -0.65 -4.91
N ILE A 82 19.45 -1.06 -3.67
CA ILE A 82 19.57 -0.19 -2.49
C ILE A 82 20.71 -0.68 -1.60
N TYR A 83 21.56 0.23 -1.16
CA TYR A 83 22.61 -0.09 -0.20
C TYR A 83 22.08 0.09 1.21
N PHE A 84 21.32 -0.88 1.70
CA PHE A 84 20.86 -0.92 3.08
C PHE A 84 20.79 -2.36 3.56
N ASN A 85 21.69 -2.70 4.49
CA ASN A 85 21.73 -4.04 5.05
C ASN A 85 20.79 -4.14 6.24
N THR A 86 19.76 -4.97 6.13
CA THR A 86 18.85 -5.29 7.22
C THR A 86 18.47 -6.77 7.18
N ASP A 87 18.47 -7.40 8.35
CA ASP A 87 17.98 -8.77 8.51
C ASP A 87 16.45 -8.85 8.46
N SER A 88 15.76 -7.72 8.65
CA SER A 88 14.30 -7.63 8.55
C SER A 88 13.82 -7.74 7.10
N ALA A 89 12.62 -8.28 6.91
CA ALA A 89 11.97 -8.33 5.60
C ALA A 89 11.15 -7.07 5.36
N TRP A 90 11.23 -6.50 4.16
CA TRP A 90 10.31 -5.46 3.73
C TRP A 90 8.91 -6.03 3.57
N GLU A 91 7.92 -5.23 3.92
CA GLU A 91 6.52 -5.65 3.89
C GLU A 91 5.62 -4.64 3.16
N ARG A 92 5.83 -3.33 3.32
CA ARG A 92 5.05 -2.28 2.63
C ARG A 92 5.90 -1.21 2.00
N VAL A 93 5.36 -0.62 0.94
CA VAL A 93 6.01 0.47 0.22
C VAL A 93 5.03 1.59 -0.11
N THR A 94 5.51 2.81 0.01
CA THR A 94 4.87 4.00 -0.55
C THR A 94 5.96 5.01 -0.87
N CYS A 95 5.67 6.02 -1.69
CA CYS A 95 6.62 7.09 -1.93
C CYS A 95 5.95 8.45 -2.08
N SER A 96 6.73 9.48 -1.78
CA SER A 96 6.50 10.85 -2.20
C SER A 96 7.21 11.11 -3.54
N GLU A 97 7.27 12.36 -3.98
CA GLU A 97 8.10 12.75 -5.11
C GLU A 97 9.59 12.46 -4.85
N SER A 98 10.12 12.79 -3.67
CA SER A 98 11.57 12.69 -3.42
C SER A 98 12.00 11.47 -2.62
N THR A 99 11.07 10.78 -1.96
CA THR A 99 11.39 9.82 -0.90
C THR A 99 10.59 8.54 -1.02
N LEU A 100 11.28 7.40 -0.97
CA LEU A 100 10.72 6.05 -0.83
C LEU A 100 10.63 5.68 0.66
N PHE A 101 9.48 5.16 1.07
CA PHE A 101 9.22 4.68 2.42
C PHE A 101 9.02 3.17 2.38
N LEU A 102 9.77 2.45 3.21
CA LEU A 102 9.65 1.01 3.38
C LEU A 102 9.35 0.68 4.83
N SER A 103 8.32 -0.11 5.09
CA SER A 103 8.10 -0.67 6.42
C SER A 103 8.49 -2.14 6.50
N THR A 104 8.90 -2.55 7.70
CA THR A 104 9.02 -3.95 8.08
C THR A 104 7.79 -4.39 8.88
N PHE A 105 7.67 -5.69 9.10
CA PHE A 105 6.58 -6.32 9.84
C PHE A 105 7.12 -7.27 10.91
N GLY A 106 6.31 -7.54 11.93
CA GLY A 106 6.65 -8.43 13.03
C GLY A 106 7.13 -7.66 14.26
N GLN A 107 8.07 -8.24 15.01
CA GLN A 107 8.59 -7.63 16.23
C GLN A 107 9.47 -6.43 15.91
N ASN A 108 9.29 -5.34 16.66
CA ASN A 108 10.03 -4.07 16.52
C ASN A 108 9.99 -3.53 15.08
N PRO A 109 8.80 -3.34 14.49
CA PRO A 109 8.68 -2.83 13.13
C PRO A 109 9.32 -1.44 13.02
N PHE A 110 9.83 -1.11 11.84
CA PHE A 110 10.38 0.21 11.58
C PHE A 110 9.97 0.69 10.19
N ILE A 111 10.07 2.01 9.99
CA ILE A 111 9.94 2.63 8.67
C ILE A 111 11.29 3.22 8.29
N ALA A 112 11.81 2.84 7.13
CA ALA A 112 13.02 3.39 6.56
C ALA A 112 12.67 4.36 5.42
N GLU A 113 13.35 5.51 5.40
CA GLU A 113 13.28 6.51 4.34
C GLU A 113 14.50 6.41 3.45
N PHE A 114 14.28 6.53 2.15
CA PHE A 114 15.32 6.60 1.15
C PHE A 114 15.04 7.73 0.17
N ASN A 115 16.02 8.57 -0.14
CA ASN A 115 15.87 9.63 -1.14
C ASN A 115 16.07 9.07 -2.55
N PHE A 116 15.26 9.46 -3.54
CA PHE A 116 15.43 8.99 -4.92
C PHE A 116 16.64 9.59 -5.65
N TYR A 117 17.01 10.84 -5.35
CA TYR A 117 18.02 11.59 -6.10
C TYR A 117 19.31 11.83 -5.29
N PRO A 118 20.51 11.76 -5.91
CA PRO A 118 20.82 11.31 -7.28
C PRO A 118 20.83 9.78 -7.43
N SER A 119 20.66 9.06 -6.32
CA SER A 119 20.49 7.61 -6.24
C SER A 119 19.73 7.28 -4.97
N ILE A 120 19.06 6.12 -4.93
CA ILE A 120 18.38 5.64 -3.72
C ILE A 120 19.40 5.37 -2.62
N HIS A 121 19.47 6.29 -1.67
CA HIS A 121 20.31 6.17 -0.48
C HIS A 121 19.43 6.25 0.76
N PHE A 122 19.79 5.44 1.75
CA PHE A 122 19.17 5.49 3.05
C PHE A 122 19.35 6.88 3.66
N GLN A 123 18.25 7.47 4.11
CA GLN A 123 18.24 8.78 4.75
C GLN A 123 18.09 8.66 6.26
N ARG A 124 17.03 7.97 6.71
CA ARG A 124 16.75 7.78 8.14
C ARG A 124 15.86 6.56 8.38
N ARG A 125 15.81 6.14 9.65
CA ARG A 125 14.93 5.08 10.14
C ARG A 125 14.13 5.59 11.33
N TYR A 126 12.82 5.37 11.30
CA TYR A 126 11.92 5.54 12.43
C TYR A 126 11.79 4.21 13.14
N GLN A 127 12.19 4.19 14.41
CA GLN A 127 12.19 2.97 15.21
C GLN A 127 10.79 2.65 15.76
N SER A 128 10.60 1.41 16.19
CA SER A 128 9.33 0.93 16.72
C SER A 128 8.83 1.79 17.86
N GLU A 129 9.70 2.24 18.77
CA GLU A 129 9.31 3.02 19.95
C GLU A 129 8.69 4.38 19.61
N ILE A 130 8.90 4.85 18.37
CA ILE A 130 8.31 6.09 17.84
C ILE A 130 7.00 5.80 17.11
N ILE A 131 6.88 4.62 16.49
CA ILE A 131 5.77 4.27 15.59
C ILE A 131 4.66 3.51 16.32
N SER A 132 5.01 2.55 17.17
CA SER A 132 4.10 1.53 17.69
C SER A 132 4.41 1.17 19.15
N HIS A 133 3.41 0.66 19.84
CA HIS A 133 3.54 0.14 21.19
C HIS A 133 3.89 -1.35 21.21
N GLU A 134 3.99 -1.92 22.41
CA GLU A 134 4.25 -3.35 22.58
C GLU A 134 3.17 -4.20 21.88
N ASN A 135 3.60 -5.23 21.15
CA ASN A 135 2.76 -6.13 20.37
C ASN A 135 2.06 -5.50 19.16
N GLU A 136 2.36 -4.24 18.84
CA GLU A 136 1.85 -3.58 17.67
C GLU A 136 2.76 -3.78 16.46
N MET A 137 2.15 -3.96 15.29
CA MET A 137 2.82 -4.17 14.01
C MET A 137 2.25 -3.24 12.94
N ILE A 138 3.13 -2.80 12.04
CA ILE A 138 2.73 -1.98 10.89
C ILE A 138 2.11 -2.89 9.84
N ASN A 139 0.81 -2.72 9.61
CA ASN A 139 0.09 -3.51 8.64
C ASN A 139 0.04 -2.84 7.26
N ASP A 140 -0.01 -1.50 7.19
CA ASP A 140 -0.01 -0.74 5.92
C ASP A 140 0.62 0.64 6.07
N ILE A 141 1.20 1.19 4.99
CA ILE A 141 1.65 2.58 4.92
C ILE A 141 1.22 3.22 3.59
N LYS A 142 0.82 4.49 3.62
CA LYS A 142 0.52 5.29 2.42
C LYS A 142 0.91 6.74 2.61
N TYR A 143 1.71 7.26 1.69
CA TYR A 143 2.09 8.67 1.65
C TYR A 143 1.02 9.46 0.92
N SER A 144 0.71 10.65 1.44
CA SER A 144 -0.05 11.66 0.71
C SER A 144 0.10 13.05 1.32
N ASP A 145 0.27 14.08 0.49
CA ASP A 145 0.25 15.50 0.88
C ASP A 145 1.14 15.83 2.10
N ASN A 146 2.40 15.36 2.07
CA ASN A 146 3.36 15.49 3.18
C ASN A 146 2.98 14.80 4.49
N ASN A 147 2.05 13.85 4.43
CA ASN A 147 1.67 13.01 5.54
C ASN A 147 1.87 11.53 5.19
N LEU A 148 2.01 10.72 6.22
CA LEU A 148 2.08 9.27 6.12
C LEU A 148 0.94 8.66 6.94
N GLY A 149 0.00 8.04 6.24
CA GLY A 149 -0.99 7.16 6.84
C GLY A 149 -0.34 5.83 7.20
N ILE A 150 -0.52 5.38 8.44
CA ILE A 150 0.05 4.15 8.98
C ILE A 150 -1.08 3.37 9.63
N ILE A 151 -1.33 2.16 9.14
CA ILE A 151 -2.23 1.23 9.83
C ILE A 151 -1.41 0.38 10.76
N ILE A 152 -1.77 0.40 12.03
CA ILE A 152 -1.11 -0.34 13.10
C ILE A 152 -2.13 -1.34 13.67
N GLU A 153 -1.67 -2.57 13.88
CA GLU A 153 -2.45 -3.67 14.44
C GLU A 153 -1.78 -4.20 15.71
N ASN A 154 -2.55 -4.37 16.78
CA ASN A 154 -2.08 -5.05 17.97
C ASN A 154 -2.31 -6.56 17.84
N GLY A 155 -1.23 -7.34 17.78
CA GLY A 155 -1.28 -8.78 17.56
C GLY A 155 -1.86 -9.61 18.71
N LEU A 156 -2.06 -9.02 19.90
CA LEU A 156 -2.70 -9.69 21.03
C LEU A 156 -4.20 -9.42 21.10
N THR A 157 -4.62 -8.18 20.83
CA THR A 157 -6.03 -7.76 20.97
C THR A 157 -6.78 -7.77 19.64
N ASN A 158 -6.07 -7.93 18.51
CA ASN A 158 -6.54 -7.72 17.15
C ASN A 158 -7.15 -6.33 16.92
N GLN A 159 -6.87 -5.36 17.79
CA GLN A 159 -7.34 -3.99 17.60
C GLN A 159 -6.43 -3.30 16.59
N SER A 160 -7.02 -2.66 15.59
CA SER A 160 -6.28 -1.82 14.65
C SER A 160 -6.69 -0.37 14.74
N HIS A 161 -5.75 0.50 14.41
CA HIS A 161 -5.98 1.94 14.28
C HIS A 161 -5.23 2.48 13.05
N LEU A 162 -5.73 3.58 12.51
CA LEU A 162 -5.07 4.36 11.49
C LEU A 162 -4.53 5.63 12.13
N GLU A 163 -3.23 5.88 11.97
CA GLU A 163 -2.60 7.15 12.30
C GLU A 163 -2.23 7.90 11.03
N VAL A 164 -2.33 9.22 11.07
CA VAL A 164 -1.74 10.08 10.05
C VAL A 164 -0.68 10.94 10.71
N ARG A 165 0.56 10.81 10.22
CA ARG A 165 1.73 11.51 10.77
C ARG A 165 2.28 12.54 9.78
N SER A 166 2.74 13.67 10.30
CA SER A 166 3.41 14.70 9.50
C SER A 166 4.78 14.21 9.03
N MET A 167 5.13 14.29 7.76
CA MET A 167 6.47 13.90 7.31
C MET A 167 7.57 14.88 7.74
N LYS A 168 7.20 16.09 8.13
CA LYS A 168 8.15 17.09 8.60
C LYS A 168 8.68 16.79 10.01
N SER A 169 7.78 16.46 10.95
CA SER A 169 8.12 16.20 12.36
C SER A 169 8.00 14.73 12.78
N PHE A 170 7.30 13.92 11.98
CA PHE A 170 6.87 12.56 12.29
C PHE A 170 5.92 12.45 13.49
N GLU A 171 5.35 13.58 13.92
CA GLU A 171 4.33 13.63 14.95
C GLU A 171 2.98 13.16 14.39
N CYS A 172 2.20 12.48 15.24
CA CYS A 172 0.83 12.08 14.93
C CYS A 172 -0.07 13.33 14.88
N ILE A 173 -0.69 13.56 13.72
CA ILE A 173 -1.65 14.64 13.50
C ILE A 173 -3.01 14.23 14.07
N TRP A 174 -3.45 13.00 13.74
CA TRP A 174 -4.64 12.39 14.30
C TRP A 174 -4.55 10.86 14.22
N MET A 175 -5.35 10.21 15.04
CA MET A 175 -5.50 8.75 15.09
C MET A 175 -6.96 8.38 15.25
N ILE A 176 -7.37 7.29 14.61
CA ILE A 176 -8.69 6.68 14.79
C ILE A 176 -8.61 5.16 14.95
N VAL A 177 -9.36 4.64 15.92
CA VAL A 177 -9.53 3.19 16.12
C VAL A 177 -10.46 2.63 15.03
N LEU A 178 -9.97 1.65 14.28
CA LEU A 178 -10.73 0.94 13.23
C LEU A 178 -11.56 -0.22 13.81
N GLY A 179 -11.21 -0.67 15.01
CA GLY A 179 -11.85 -1.77 15.72
C GLY A 179 -11.06 -3.07 15.61
N GLN A 180 -11.69 -4.17 16.01
CA GLN A 180 -11.07 -5.50 15.93
C GLN A 180 -11.10 -6.03 14.49
N GLY A 181 -9.98 -6.50 13.97
CA GLY A 181 -9.85 -7.08 12.63
C GLY A 181 -8.39 -7.27 12.25
N TRP A 182 -8.14 -7.78 11.05
CA TRP A 182 -6.79 -7.97 10.51
C TRP A 182 -6.77 -7.80 9.01
N GLY A 183 -5.58 -7.56 8.47
CA GLY A 183 -5.39 -7.38 7.03
C GLY A 183 -6.04 -6.10 6.50
N TYR A 184 -6.08 -5.06 7.33
CA TYR A 184 -6.50 -3.73 6.90
C TYR A 184 -5.57 -3.16 5.81
N ARG A 185 -6.13 -2.43 4.86
CA ARG A 185 -5.39 -1.59 3.89
C ARG A 185 -6.01 -0.23 3.81
N CYS A 186 -5.24 0.78 3.43
CA CYS A 186 -5.81 2.09 3.14
C CYS A 186 -5.33 2.69 1.83
N SER A 187 -6.06 3.70 1.40
CA SER A 187 -5.65 4.64 0.37
C SER A 187 -6.32 5.98 0.64
N LEU A 188 -5.64 7.07 0.26
CA LEU A 188 -6.28 8.37 0.22
C LEU A 188 -7.03 8.52 -1.11
N PHE A 189 -8.30 8.87 -1.01
CA PHE A 189 -9.21 9.11 -2.11
C PHE A 189 -9.54 10.61 -2.19
N ASN A 190 -9.30 11.19 -3.37
CA ASN A 190 -9.61 12.58 -3.70
C ASN A 190 -9.10 13.63 -2.72
N HIS A 191 -7.95 13.38 -2.06
CA HIS A 191 -7.38 14.25 -1.03
C HIS A 191 -8.31 14.56 0.15
N ARG A 192 -9.44 13.84 0.26
CA ARG A 192 -10.53 14.16 1.19
C ARG A 192 -10.82 13.03 2.14
N TYR A 193 -10.69 11.79 1.68
CA TYR A 193 -11.07 10.61 2.45
C TYR A 193 -9.94 9.61 2.53
N TRP A 194 -9.62 9.17 3.73
CA TRP A 194 -8.94 7.90 3.94
C TRP A 194 -9.98 6.79 3.86
N ILE A 195 -9.75 5.84 2.97
CA ILE A 195 -10.60 4.66 2.84
C ILE A 195 -9.78 3.48 3.33
N ALA A 196 -10.20 2.93 4.48
CA ALA A 196 -9.63 1.70 5.01
C ALA A 196 -10.53 0.52 4.63
N VAL A 197 -9.96 -0.54 4.07
CA VAL A 197 -10.67 -1.79 3.83
C VAL A 197 -10.24 -2.82 4.86
N ASP A 198 -11.21 -3.54 5.41
CA ASP A 198 -11.05 -4.55 6.44
C ASP A 198 -11.34 -5.92 5.85
N ARG A 199 -10.28 -6.70 5.65
CA ARG A 199 -10.37 -8.05 5.09
C ARG A 199 -11.17 -8.99 5.99
N TYR A 200 -11.07 -8.83 7.30
CA TYR A 200 -11.64 -9.76 8.27
C TYR A 200 -13.14 -9.60 8.41
N ASN A 201 -13.59 -8.37 8.63
CA ASN A 201 -15.02 -8.09 8.82
C ASN A 201 -15.73 -7.76 7.50
N HIS A 202 -15.03 -7.82 6.38
CA HIS A 202 -15.55 -7.55 5.04
C HIS A 202 -16.23 -6.18 4.98
N ARG A 203 -15.50 -5.11 5.24
CA ARG A 203 -16.07 -3.75 5.29
C ARG A 203 -15.11 -2.69 4.78
N CYS A 204 -15.67 -1.58 4.34
CA CYS A 204 -14.96 -0.35 4.00
C CYS A 204 -15.29 0.71 5.05
N ILE A 205 -14.28 1.43 5.51
CA ILE A 205 -14.37 2.46 6.53
C ILE A 205 -13.92 3.77 5.89
N TYR A 206 -14.78 4.78 5.90
CA TYR A 206 -14.56 6.07 5.28
C TYR A 206 -14.29 7.10 6.36
N ILE A 207 -13.10 7.70 6.30
CA ILE A 207 -12.58 8.63 7.31
C ILE A 207 -12.22 9.92 6.59
N LEU A 208 -12.66 11.08 7.09
CA LEU A 208 -12.23 12.37 6.55
C LEU A 208 -10.73 12.59 6.78
N ASN A 209 -10.13 13.48 6.01
CA ASN A 209 -8.71 13.80 6.16
C ASN A 209 -8.35 14.46 7.51
N ASP A 210 -9.34 14.83 8.32
CA ASP A 210 -9.18 15.31 9.70
C ASP A 210 -9.32 14.21 10.77
N GLY A 211 -9.52 12.95 10.36
CA GLY A 211 -9.69 11.81 11.25
C GLY A 211 -11.14 11.50 11.63
N THR A 212 -12.13 12.27 11.16
CA THR A 212 -13.55 12.03 11.47
C THR A 212 -14.09 10.81 10.73
N LEU A 213 -14.64 9.82 11.45
CA LEU A 213 -15.36 8.71 10.84
C LEU A 213 -16.66 9.19 10.19
N ILE A 214 -16.82 8.93 8.89
CA ILE A 214 -18.05 9.24 8.17
C ILE A 214 -19.02 8.06 8.22
N LYS A 215 -18.55 6.88 7.79
CA LYS A 215 -19.38 5.68 7.70
C LYS A 215 -18.52 4.43 7.62
N THR A 216 -19.16 3.32 7.95
CA THR A 216 -18.65 1.98 7.74
C THR A 216 -19.68 1.20 6.92
N GLU A 217 -19.24 0.60 5.82
CA GLU A 217 -20.09 -0.12 4.89
C GLU A 217 -19.63 -1.56 4.77
N ASN A 218 -20.57 -2.50 4.88
CA ASN A 218 -20.28 -3.91 4.60
C ASN A 218 -19.97 -4.09 3.11
N TYR A 219 -19.01 -4.98 2.84
CA TYR A 219 -18.55 -5.33 1.52
C TYR A 219 -18.86 -6.81 1.27
N SER A 220 -19.46 -7.12 0.12
CA SER A 220 -19.97 -8.47 -0.17
C SER A 220 -18.91 -9.56 -0.24
N SER A 221 -17.64 -9.16 -0.41
CA SER A 221 -16.48 -10.03 -0.54
C SER A 221 -15.36 -9.55 0.38
N LYS A 222 -14.33 -10.37 0.59
CA LYS A 222 -13.14 -9.99 1.38
C LYS A 222 -12.33 -8.96 0.60
N PRO A 223 -12.26 -7.68 1.01
CA PRO A 223 -11.35 -6.75 0.38
C PRO A 223 -9.92 -7.04 0.83
N PHE A 224 -8.96 -6.92 -0.09
CA PHE A 224 -7.54 -7.22 0.12
C PHE A 224 -6.65 -6.00 -0.07
N ASN A 225 -7.05 -5.10 -0.96
CA ASN A 225 -6.32 -3.90 -1.30
C ASN A 225 -7.29 -2.84 -1.81
N VAL A 226 -6.90 -1.59 -1.65
CA VAL A 226 -7.67 -0.43 -2.08
C VAL A 226 -6.70 0.61 -2.61
N VAL A 227 -7.01 1.18 -3.77
CA VAL A 227 -6.28 2.34 -4.31
C VAL A 227 -7.26 3.32 -4.96
N SER A 228 -6.91 4.60 -4.91
CA SER A 228 -7.50 5.60 -5.78
C SER A 228 -6.94 5.49 -7.20
N TRP A 229 -7.80 5.64 -8.21
CA TRP A 229 -7.41 5.69 -9.61
C TRP A 229 -7.99 6.94 -10.26
N GLY A 230 -7.12 7.87 -10.63
CA GLY A 230 -7.55 9.20 -11.04
C GLY A 230 -8.32 9.92 -9.92
N LYS A 231 -9.27 10.77 -10.31
CA LYS A 231 -10.01 11.66 -9.40
C LYS A 231 -11.41 11.15 -9.00
N HIS A 232 -11.87 10.02 -9.54
CA HIS A 232 -13.27 9.61 -9.37
C HIS A 232 -13.44 8.11 -9.22
N GLN A 233 -12.36 7.33 -9.24
CA GLN A 233 -12.46 5.88 -9.16
C GLN A 233 -11.69 5.36 -7.95
N LEU A 234 -12.36 4.50 -7.20
CA LEU A 234 -11.76 3.68 -6.17
C LEU A 234 -11.73 2.24 -6.69
N VAL A 235 -10.56 1.64 -6.69
CA VAL A 235 -10.41 0.22 -7.05
C VAL A 235 -10.19 -0.58 -5.78
N ILE A 236 -11.13 -1.47 -5.48
CA ILE A 236 -11.03 -2.43 -4.39
C ILE A 236 -10.76 -3.80 -4.98
N ARG A 237 -9.63 -4.39 -4.58
CA ARG A 237 -9.29 -5.75 -4.95
C ARG A 237 -9.82 -6.74 -3.92
N THR A 238 -10.36 -7.83 -4.43
CA THR A 238 -10.80 -9.00 -3.68
C THR A 238 -9.97 -10.21 -4.09
N MET A 239 -10.24 -11.40 -3.52
CA MET A 239 -9.59 -12.62 -4.01
C MET A 239 -9.99 -12.97 -5.44
N GLN A 240 -11.22 -12.64 -5.83
CA GLN A 240 -11.80 -13.10 -7.08
C GLN A 240 -11.68 -12.07 -8.20
N THR A 241 -11.77 -10.78 -7.87
CA THR A 241 -11.96 -9.71 -8.85
C THR A 241 -11.43 -8.36 -8.37
N LEU A 242 -11.32 -7.43 -9.32
CA LEU A 242 -11.20 -6.00 -9.08
C LEU A 242 -12.59 -5.37 -9.19
N ASN A 243 -13.02 -4.67 -8.14
CA ASN A 243 -14.26 -3.93 -8.11
C ASN A 243 -13.95 -2.44 -8.23
N ILE A 244 -14.64 -1.75 -9.13
CA ILE A 244 -14.54 -0.30 -9.27
C ILE A 244 -15.78 0.35 -8.68
N HIS A 245 -15.52 1.39 -7.91
CA HIS A 245 -16.54 2.30 -7.42
C HIS A 245 -16.27 3.66 -8.04
N GLU A 246 -17.23 4.13 -8.83
CA GLU A 246 -17.25 5.52 -9.25
C GLU A 246 -17.78 6.35 -8.08
N CYS A 247 -17.04 7.40 -7.72
CA CYS A 247 -17.43 8.31 -6.65
C CYS A 247 -17.52 9.71 -7.24
N GLU A 248 -18.67 10.34 -7.02
CA GLU A 248 -18.94 11.74 -7.37
C GLU A 248 -18.10 12.72 -6.54
#